data_AF-A0A4P5SNT6-F1
#
_entry.id   AF-A0A4P5SNT6-F1
#
_cell.length_a   1.000
_cell.length_b   1.000
_cell.length_c   1.000
_cell.angle_alpha   90.00
_cell.angle_beta   90.00
_cell.angle_gamma   90.00
#
_symmetry.space_group_name_H-M   'P 1'
#
loop_
_entity.id
_entity.type
_entity.pdbx_description
1 polymer ?
#
loop_
_entity_poly.entity_id
_entity_poly.type
_entity_poly.pdbx_seq_one_letter_code
_entity_poly.pdbx_strand_id
1 'polypeptide(L)'
;MNKETLIYNTNVLLYQRNILGILFLIMIISNLFLSFAIFLHKKEIVLVPNAISEEISIKNHKMSVGYLEALTRDVANLMLNVSPANLEYNSKALLKMIHPSFYGAINLFQDLRIKTNEKIYFNIFTFEYFLL
;
A
#
# COMPACT_ATOMS: atom_id res chain seq x y z
N MET A 1 43.01 13.29 -57.72
CA MET A 1 42.23 13.47 -56.48
C MET A 1 42.67 14.77 -55.83
N ASN A 2 41.77 15.76 -55.76
CA ASN A 2 42.13 17.14 -55.38
C ASN A 2 42.41 17.23 -53.87
N LYS A 3 43.54 17.81 -53.46
CA LYS A 3 43.93 17.88 -52.03
C LYS A 3 42.92 18.68 -51.20
N GLU A 4 42.30 19.68 -51.81
CA GLU A 4 41.31 20.53 -51.16
C GLU A 4 40.02 19.77 -50.80
N THR A 5 39.60 18.81 -51.64
CA THR A 5 38.41 18.01 -51.36
C THR A 5 38.66 16.99 -50.24
N LEU A 6 39.89 16.48 -50.11
CA LEU A 6 40.28 15.61 -49.00
C LEU A 6 40.28 16.36 -47.67
N ILE A 7 40.84 17.58 -47.63
CA ILE A 7 40.88 18.41 -46.42
C ILE A 7 39.46 18.79 -45.98
N TYR A 8 38.60 19.22 -46.92
CA TYR A 8 37.21 19.54 -46.62
C TYR A 8 36.46 18.35 -45.99
N ASN A 9 36.58 17.16 -46.61
CA ASN A 9 35.90 15.95 -46.12
C ASN A 9 36.41 15.51 -44.73
N THR A 10 37.72 15.64 -44.47
CA THR A 10 38.27 15.29 -43.14
C THR A 10 37.73 16.20 -42.03
N ASN A 11 37.57 17.50 -42.29
CA ASN A 11 37.02 18.42 -41.30
C ASN A 11 35.54 18.16 -41.01
N VAL A 12 34.75 17.82 -42.04
CA VAL A 12 33.35 17.44 -41.88
C VAL A 12 33.22 16.15 -41.07
N LEU A 13 34.05 15.15 -41.35
CA LEU A 13 34.11 13.89 -40.58
C LEU A 13 34.50 14.12 -39.11
N LEU A 14 35.46 15.00 -38.84
CA LEU A 14 35.88 15.34 -37.47
C LEU A 14 34.78 16.07 -36.70
N TYR A 15 34.07 16.99 -37.35
CA TYR A 15 32.97 17.73 -36.75
C TYR A 15 31.77 16.83 -36.41
N GLN A 16 31.38 15.95 -37.34
CA GLN A 16 30.34 14.94 -37.12
C GLN A 16 30.69 14.02 -35.95
N ARG A 17 31.93 13.53 -35.89
CA ARG A 17 32.41 12.70 -34.79
C ARG A 17 32.34 13.42 -33.44
N ASN A 18 32.70 14.71 -33.40
CA ASN A 18 32.69 15.48 -32.16
C ASN A 18 31.26 15.72 -31.65
N ILE A 19 30.32 16.04 -32.55
CA ILE A 19 28.90 16.17 -32.21
C ILE A 19 28.33 14.86 -31.66
N LEU A 20 28.64 13.73 -32.31
CA LEU A 20 28.20 12.41 -31.85
C LEU A 20 28.79 12.09 -30.47
N GLY A 21 30.06 12.42 -30.24
CA GLY A 21 30.71 12.26 -28.93
C GLY A 21 30.02 13.09 -27.82
N ILE A 22 29.66 14.34 -28.11
CA ILE A 22 28.97 15.22 -27.16
C ILE A 22 27.56 14.69 -26.85
N LEU A 23 26.79 14.30 -27.86
CA LEU A 23 25.45 13.71 -27.67
C LEU A 23 25.49 12.45 -26.81
N PHE A 24 26.47 11.58 -27.05
CA PHE A 24 26.66 10.37 -26.28
C PHE A 24 26.97 10.67 -24.81
N LEU A 25 27.82 11.66 -24.56
CA LEU A 25 28.20 12.09 -23.22
C LEU A 25 26.99 12.69 -22.46
N ILE A 26 26.17 13.50 -23.13
CA ILE A 26 24.92 14.04 -22.56
C ILE A 26 23.96 12.90 -22.20
N MET A 27 23.80 11.90 -23.07
CA MET A 27 22.96 10.74 -22.80
C MET A 27 23.44 9.93 -21.61
N ILE A 28 24.75 9.70 -21.47
CA ILE A 28 25.32 9.02 -20.31
C ILE A 28 25.03 9.80 -19.03
N ILE A 29 25.27 11.12 -19.02
CA ILE A 29 25.02 11.96 -17.85
C ILE A 29 23.54 11.92 -17.46
N SER A 30 22.64 12.03 -18.44
CA SER A 30 21.19 11.96 -18.21
C SER A 30 20.78 10.62 -17.60
N ASN A 31 21.31 9.51 -18.11
CA ASN A 31 21.03 8.17 -17.57
C ASN A 31 21.60 7.98 -16.16
N LEU A 32 22.81 8.47 -15.89
CA LEU A 32 23.39 8.44 -14.55
C LEU A 32 22.58 9.29 -13.57
N PHE A 33 22.15 10.48 -13.99
CA PHE A 33 21.29 11.36 -13.19
C PHE A 33 19.94 10.70 -12.91
N LEU A 34 19.32 10.08 -13.92
CA LEU A 34 18.07 9.36 -13.76
C LEU A 34 18.23 8.14 -12.85
N SER A 35 19.31 7.37 -13.01
CA SER A 35 19.63 6.24 -12.15
C SER A 35 19.82 6.68 -10.70
N PHE A 36 20.59 7.75 -10.48
CA PHE A 36 20.79 8.32 -9.15
C PHE A 36 19.48 8.84 -8.55
N ALA A 37 18.66 9.53 -9.34
CA ALA A 37 17.34 10.00 -8.93
C ALA A 37 16.40 8.83 -8.59
N ILE A 38 16.51 7.69 -9.27
CA ILE A 38 15.78 6.46 -8.94
C ILE A 38 16.31 5.84 -7.63
N PHE A 39 17.62 5.80 -7.42
CA PHE A 39 18.20 5.31 -6.15
C PHE A 39 17.83 6.20 -4.96
N LEU A 40 17.69 7.51 -5.16
CA LEU A 40 17.20 8.44 -4.13
C LEU A 40 15.68 8.34 -3.94
N HIS A 41 14.92 8.03 -4.99
CA HIS A 41 13.50 7.72 -4.88
C HIS A 41 13.30 6.27 -4.42
N LYS A 42 13.26 6.07 -3.11
CA LYS A 42 12.73 4.86 -2.50
C LYS A 42 11.25 4.69 -2.90
N LYS A 43 11.00 3.97 -3.99
CA LYS A 43 9.66 3.57 -4.44
C LYS A 43 9.11 2.54 -3.45
N GLU A 44 8.27 2.97 -2.52
CA GLU A 44 7.46 2.07 -1.70
C GLU A 44 6.11 1.91 -2.41
N ILE A 45 5.96 0.84 -3.19
CA ILE A 45 4.71 0.48 -3.88
C ILE A 45 3.98 -0.49 -2.95
N VAL A 46 3.00 -0.01 -2.19
CA VAL A 46 2.06 -0.90 -1.49
C VAL A 46 0.85 -1.11 -2.40
N LEU A 47 0.77 -2.28 -3.01
CA LEU A 47 -0.43 -2.73 -3.69
C LEU A 47 -1.45 -3.16 -2.64
N VAL A 48 -2.51 -2.38 -2.42
CA VAL A 48 -3.71 -2.84 -1.69
C VAL A 48 -4.92 -2.71 -2.60
N PRO A 49 -5.82 -3.71 -2.63
CA PRO A 49 -6.87 -3.80 -3.64
C PRO A 49 -7.87 -2.64 -3.55
N ASN A 50 -8.08 -1.99 -4.70
CA ASN A 50 -9.36 -1.45 -5.17
C ASN A 50 -10.33 -0.88 -4.10
N ALA A 51 -9.98 0.24 -3.45
CA ALA A 51 -10.97 1.08 -2.76
C ALA A 51 -10.51 2.52 -2.44
N ILE A 52 -9.30 2.96 -2.80
CA ILE A 52 -8.85 4.33 -2.48
C ILE A 52 -8.15 4.90 -3.71
N SER A 53 -8.81 5.87 -4.35
CA SER A 53 -8.37 6.53 -5.59
C SER A 53 -7.27 7.57 -5.41
N GLU A 54 -6.55 7.55 -4.28
CA GLU A 54 -5.47 8.50 -4.01
C GLU A 54 -4.15 7.76 -3.95
N GLU A 55 -3.19 8.19 -4.76
CA GLU A 55 -1.83 7.68 -4.78
C GLU A 55 -1.16 7.91 -3.42
N ILE A 56 -1.21 6.93 -2.53
CA ILE A 56 -0.64 7.01 -1.19
C ILE A 56 0.87 6.75 -1.28
N SER A 57 1.62 7.81 -1.61
CA SER A 57 3.07 7.80 -1.53
C SER A 57 3.49 7.80 -0.06
N ILE A 58 4.00 6.67 0.43
CA ILE A 58 4.62 6.56 1.76
C ILE A 58 5.97 7.27 1.70
N LYS A 59 5.96 8.60 1.81
CA LYS A 59 7.19 9.35 2.06
C LYS A 59 7.54 9.21 3.54
N ASN A 60 8.57 8.43 3.80
CA ASN A 60 9.40 8.52 5.00
C ASN A 60 8.68 8.14 6.31
N HIS A 61 8.33 6.85 6.45
CA HIS A 61 7.88 6.24 7.72
C HIS A 61 6.60 6.84 8.35
N LYS A 62 5.94 7.76 7.65
CA LYS A 62 4.66 8.35 8.05
C LYS A 62 3.60 7.90 7.07
N MET A 63 2.85 6.89 7.50
CA MET A 63 1.60 6.50 6.88
C MET A 63 0.69 7.74 6.77
N SER A 64 0.07 7.95 5.60
CA SER A 64 -0.83 9.10 5.40
C SER A 64 -1.91 9.11 6.47
N VAL A 65 -2.22 10.29 7.03
CA VAL A 65 -3.27 10.46 8.04
C VAL A 65 -4.60 9.91 7.53
N GLY A 66 -4.92 10.12 6.25
CA GLY A 66 -6.14 9.59 5.63
C GLY A 66 -6.17 8.05 5.54
N TYR A 67 -5.01 7.41 5.36
CA TYR A 67 -4.92 5.95 5.39
C TYR A 67 -5.10 5.41 6.82
N LEU A 68 -4.47 6.04 7.82
CA LEU A 68 -4.67 5.65 9.22
C LEU A 68 -6.11 5.84 9.65
N GLU A 69 -6.77 6.92 9.21
CA GLU A 69 -8.18 7.17 9.51
C GLU A 69 -9.09 6.12 8.83
N ALA A 70 -8.86 5.80 7.55
CA ALA A 70 -9.62 4.78 6.85
C ALA A 70 -9.42 3.40 7.49
N LEU A 71 -8.18 3.03 7.79
CA LEU A 71 -7.84 1.75 8.41
C LEU A 71 -8.46 1.63 9.81
N THR A 72 -8.33 2.68 10.64
CA THR A 72 -8.91 2.67 11.99
C THR A 72 -10.43 2.64 11.96
N ARG A 73 -11.07 3.31 10.99
CA ARG A 73 -12.53 3.24 10.75
C ARG A 73 -12.97 1.81 10.41
N ASP A 74 -12.24 1.13 9.54
CA ASP A 74 -12.55 -0.25 9.15
C ASP A 74 -12.35 -1.23 10.32
N VAL A 75 -11.26 -1.09 11.07
CA VAL A 75 -11.01 -1.89 12.27
C VAL A 75 -12.08 -1.63 13.33
N ALA A 76 -12.49 -0.38 13.54
CA ALA A 76 -13.56 -0.03 14.46
C ALA A 76 -14.89 -0.67 14.02
N ASN A 77 -15.20 -0.66 12.73
CA ASN A 77 -16.38 -1.34 12.21
C ASN A 77 -16.33 -2.85 12.46
N LEU A 78 -15.21 -3.52 12.16
CA LEU A 78 -15.07 -4.97 12.42
C LEU A 78 -15.19 -5.32 13.91
N MET A 79 -14.68 -4.45 14.80
CA MET A 79 -14.65 -4.69 16.24
C MET A 79 -15.96 -4.33 16.94
N LEU A 80 -16.68 -3.32 16.46
CA LEU A 80 -17.90 -2.81 17.09
C LEU A 80 -19.16 -3.40 16.47
N ASN A 81 -19.20 -3.60 15.15
CA ASN A 81 -20.35 -4.14 14.43
C ASN A 81 -20.36 -5.68 14.43
N VAL A 82 -20.52 -6.25 15.62
CA VAL A 82 -20.50 -7.70 15.82
C VAL A 82 -21.90 -8.21 16.12
N SER A 83 -22.34 -9.18 15.35
CA SER A 83 -23.58 -9.96 15.47
C SER A 83 -23.25 -11.46 15.44
N PRO A 84 -24.17 -12.34 15.89
CA PRO A 84 -23.94 -13.79 15.86
C PRO A 84 -23.58 -14.32 14.47
N ALA A 85 -24.09 -13.68 13.40
CA ALA A 85 -23.87 -14.12 12.02
C ALA A 85 -22.53 -13.66 11.43
N ASN A 86 -21.94 -12.55 11.92
CA ASN A 86 -20.72 -11.98 11.35
C ASN A 86 -19.48 -12.13 12.26
N LEU A 87 -19.64 -12.71 13.45
CA LEU A 87 -18.59 -12.83 14.45
C LEU A 87 -17.35 -13.59 13.93
N GLU A 88 -17.56 -14.76 13.32
CA GLU A 88 -16.46 -15.57 12.80
C GLU A 88 -15.71 -14.86 11.66
N TYR A 89 -16.46 -14.17 10.81
CA TYR A 89 -15.89 -13.38 9.72
C TYR A 89 -15.03 -12.22 10.26
N ASN A 90 -15.59 -11.42 11.18
CA ASN A 90 -14.89 -10.29 11.78
C ASN A 90 -13.63 -10.75 12.53
N SER A 91 -13.70 -11.87 13.24
CA SER A 91 -12.57 -12.51 13.91
C SER A 91 -11.43 -12.81 12.94
N LYS A 92 -11.73 -13.56 11.87
CA LYS A 92 -10.75 -13.97 10.88
C LYS A 92 -10.14 -12.78 10.14
N ALA A 93 -10.91 -11.71 9.94
CA ALA A 93 -10.42 -10.46 9.38
C ALA A 93 -9.46 -9.74 10.36
N LEU A 94 -9.84 -9.60 11.63
CA LEU A 94 -9.02 -8.95 12.66
C LEU A 94 -7.72 -9.71 12.93
N LEU A 95 -7.76 -11.04 13.01
CA LEU A 95 -6.58 -11.88 13.22
C LEU A 95 -5.51 -11.70 12.12
N LYS A 96 -5.90 -11.30 10.90
CA LYS A 96 -4.95 -11.01 9.81
C LYS A 96 -4.25 -9.65 9.95
N MET A 97 -4.83 -8.73 10.72
CA MET A 97 -4.38 -7.33 10.83
C MET A 97 -3.56 -7.06 12.09
N ILE A 98 -3.68 -7.92 13.10
CA ILE A 98 -3.04 -7.76 14.41
C ILE A 98 -1.75 -8.59 14.53
N HIS A 99 -0.90 -8.21 15.49
CA HIS A 99 0.27 -9.01 15.83
C HIS A 99 -0.14 -10.33 16.55
N PRO A 100 0.53 -11.47 16.28
CA PRO A 100 0.20 -12.78 16.86
C PRO A 100 0.10 -12.84 18.39
N SER A 101 0.81 -11.95 19.09
CA SER A 101 0.74 -11.84 20.56
C SER A 101 -0.66 -11.52 21.10
N PHE A 102 -1.53 -10.92 20.28
CA PHE A 102 -2.88 -10.51 20.69
C PHE A 102 -3.98 -11.51 20.29
N TYR A 103 -3.62 -12.61 19.62
CA TYR A 103 -4.60 -13.61 19.18
C TYR A 103 -5.41 -14.18 20.34
N GLY A 104 -4.75 -14.48 21.46
CA GLY A 104 -5.41 -15.01 22.65
C GLY A 104 -6.45 -14.04 23.24
N ALA A 105 -6.13 -12.76 23.30
CA ALA A 105 -7.06 -11.74 23.78
C ALA A 105 -8.30 -11.66 22.90
N ILE A 106 -8.11 -11.66 21.58
CA ILE A 106 -9.21 -11.50 20.62
C ILE A 106 -10.13 -12.71 20.58
N ASN A 107 -9.61 -13.92 20.70
CA ASN A 107 -10.44 -15.13 20.82
C ASN A 107 -11.26 -15.12 22.12
N LEU A 108 -10.65 -14.71 23.24
CA LEU A 108 -11.36 -14.56 24.52
C LEU A 108 -12.51 -13.55 24.41
N PHE A 109 -12.26 -12.37 23.81
CA PHE A 109 -13.29 -11.35 23.63
C PHE A 109 -14.47 -11.85 22.79
N GLN A 110 -14.23 -12.72 21.81
CA GLN A 110 -15.29 -13.31 20.99
C GLN A 110 -16.11 -14.33 21.77
N ASP A 111 -15.45 -15.24 22.50
CA ASP A 111 -16.13 -16.25 23.32
C ASP A 111 -17.05 -15.61 24.36
N LEU A 112 -16.61 -14.48 24.94
CA LEU A 112 -17.43 -13.70 25.86
C LEU A 112 -18.66 -13.11 25.15
N ARG A 113 -18.49 -12.57 23.95
CA ARG A 113 -19.59 -12.01 23.14
C ARG A 113 -20.62 -13.06 22.74
N ILE A 114 -20.19 -14.27 22.37
CA ILE A 114 -21.10 -15.38 22.04
C ILE A 114 -21.96 -15.71 23.25
N LYS A 115 -21.31 -15.96 24.40
CA LYS A 115 -22.00 -16.32 25.65
C LYS A 115 -22.98 -15.24 26.10
N THR A 116 -22.63 -13.96 25.94
CA THR A 116 -23.57 -12.86 26.27
C THR A 116 -24.75 -12.83 25.32
N ASN A 117 -24.54 -13.01 24.01
CA ASN A 117 -25.65 -12.98 23.05
C ASN A 117 -26.59 -14.17 23.24
N GLU A 118 -26.07 -15.38 23.44
CA GLU A 118 -26.89 -16.55 23.75
C GLU A 118 -27.74 -16.33 25.01
N LYS A 119 -27.16 -15.74 26.07
CA LYS A 119 -27.89 -15.38 27.28
C LYS A 119 -28.97 -14.34 27.02
N ILE A 120 -28.72 -13.34 26.18
CA ILE A 120 -29.70 -12.30 25.85
C ILE A 120 -30.91 -12.92 25.12
N TYR A 121 -30.67 -13.77 24.11
CA TYR A 121 -31.76 -14.46 23.40
C TYR A 121 -32.54 -15.39 24.32
N PHE A 122 -31.86 -16.13 25.20
CA PHE A 122 -32.53 -16.98 26.19
C PHE A 122 -33.42 -16.16 27.13
N ASN A 123 -32.93 -15.03 27.65
CA ASN A 123 -33.68 -14.19 28.59
C ASN A 123 -34.91 -13.54 27.95
N ILE A 124 -34.80 -13.07 26.70
CA ILE A 124 -35.92 -12.50 25.94
C ILE A 124 -37.00 -13.56 25.70
N PHE A 125 -36.61 -14.75 25.26
CA PHE A 125 -37.52 -15.86 25.04
C PHE A 125 -38.23 -16.27 26.35
N THR A 126 -37.51 -16.40 27.47
CA THR A 126 -38.15 -16.72 28.76
C THR A 126 -39.09 -15.63 29.26
N PHE A 127 -38.84 -14.35 28.94
CA PHE A 127 -39.74 -13.26 29.30
C PHE A 127 -41.04 -13.26 28.49
N GLU A 128 -41.00 -13.59 27.20
CA GLU A 128 -42.22 -13.70 26.36
C GLU A 128 -43.13 -14.84 26.83
N TYR A 129 -42.59 -15.95 27.32
CA TYR A 129 -43.39 -17.07 27.86
C TYR A 129 -43.94 -16.81 29.27
N PHE A 130 -43.42 -15.82 30.00
CA PHE A 130 -43.91 -15.44 31.32
C PHE A 130 -45.01 -14.36 31.28
N LEU A 131 -45.17 -13.67 30.14
CA LEU A 131 -46.18 -12.63 29.91
C LEU A 131 -47.45 -13.14 29.18
N LEU A 132 -47.53 -14.44 28.91
CA LEU A 132 -48.71 -15.16 28.42
C LEU A 132 -49.28 -16.07 29.52
#